data_AF-L7JS59-F1
#
_entry.id   AF-L7JS59-F1
#
_cell.length_a   1.000
_cell.length_b   1.000
_cell.length_c   1.000
_cell.angle_alpha   90.00
_cell.angle_beta   90.00
_cell.angle_gamma   90.00
#
_symmetry.space_group_name_H-M   'P 1'
#
loop_
_entity.id
_entity.type
_entity.pdbx_description
1 polymer ?
#
loop_
_entity_poly.entity_id
_entity_poly.type
_entity_poly.pdbx_seq_one_letter_code
_entity_poly.pdbx_strand_id
1 'polypeptide(L)'
;MRRFAELVDSNVFANKRIALVENGYTDVTFMIEELMKIMNLQKLISFYKNKTYYDHISADINTIFESQCAFTNNTIVDDFYTAYTLFGAIIEHGVCVYRSDSFDYKWTRGFDLLIVVSPLESGFSTVYDGTIKIMDRDIVYYEFKYKVNESIGLLK
;
A
#
# COMPACT_ATOMS: atom_id res chain seq x y z
N MET A 1 -6.60 13.00 -16.23
CA MET A 1 -5.93 12.40 -15.06
C MET A 1 -5.12 11.22 -15.56
N ARG A 2 -3.90 11.04 -15.07
CA ARG A 2 -3.05 9.88 -15.42
C ARG A 2 -3.16 8.82 -14.33
N ARG A 3 -2.99 7.55 -14.70
CA ARG A 3 -2.96 6.44 -13.73
C ARG A 3 -1.66 6.42 -12.94
N PHE A 4 -1.66 5.79 -11.76
CA PHE A 4 -0.46 5.66 -10.93
C PHE A 4 0.69 4.99 -11.68
N ALA A 5 0.40 3.89 -12.38
CA ALA A 5 1.38 3.18 -13.22
C ALA A 5 1.96 4.02 -14.39
N GLU A 6 1.29 5.10 -14.81
CA GLU A 6 1.78 5.98 -15.89
C GLU A 6 2.72 7.08 -15.38
N LEU A 7 2.77 7.31 -14.07
CA LEU A 7 3.47 8.42 -13.45
C LEU A 7 4.72 8.01 -12.69
N VAL A 8 4.84 6.73 -12.37
CA VAL A 8 5.95 6.19 -11.59
C VAL A 8 6.68 5.14 -12.42
N ASP A 9 8.02 5.21 -12.41
CA ASP A 9 8.85 4.19 -13.02
C ASP A 9 8.80 2.91 -12.18
N SER A 10 8.39 1.78 -12.79
CA SER A 10 8.29 0.50 -12.10
C SER A 10 9.63 0.03 -11.51
N ASN A 11 10.76 0.45 -12.09
CA ASN A 11 12.09 0.15 -11.57
C ASN A 11 12.34 0.70 -10.16
N VAL A 12 11.59 1.74 -9.77
CA VAL A 12 11.67 2.31 -8.42
C VAL A 12 11.27 1.27 -7.36
N PHE A 13 10.41 0.32 -7.70
CA PHE A 13 9.87 -0.69 -6.78
C PHE A 13 10.58 -2.05 -6.85
N ALA A 14 11.42 -2.29 -7.85
CA ALA A 14 12.02 -3.60 -8.10
C ALA A 14 12.87 -4.07 -6.91
N ASN A 15 12.58 -5.29 -6.42
CA ASN A 15 13.29 -5.96 -5.31
C ASN A 15 13.31 -5.21 -3.97
N LYS A 16 12.38 -4.27 -3.75
CA LYS A 16 12.32 -3.47 -2.51
C LYS A 16 11.30 -4.02 -1.51
N ARG A 17 11.58 -3.77 -0.22
CA ARG A 17 10.60 -3.81 0.87
C ARG A 17 9.93 -2.46 0.95
N ILE A 18 8.63 -2.44 0.73
CA ILE A 18 7.85 -1.21 0.66
C ILE A 18 6.90 -1.17 1.84
N ALA A 19 6.87 -0.06 2.57
CA ALA A 19 5.77 0.25 3.46
C ALA A 19 4.76 1.15 2.73
N LEU A 20 3.51 0.69 2.63
CA LEU A 20 2.38 1.52 2.22
C LEU A 20 1.72 2.04 3.49
N VAL A 21 1.84 3.35 3.74
CA VAL A 21 1.44 3.99 4.98
C VAL A 21 0.13 4.74 4.76
N GLU A 22 -0.93 4.26 5.42
CA GLU A 22 -2.24 4.90 5.47
C GLU A 22 -2.26 5.94 6.59
N ASN A 23 -2.33 7.22 6.23
CA ASN A 23 -2.49 8.30 7.20
C ASN A 23 -3.90 8.87 7.19
N GLY A 24 -4.42 9.23 8.36
CA GLY A 24 -5.55 10.17 8.46
C GLY A 24 -6.85 9.68 7.81
N TYR A 25 -7.27 8.46 8.13
CA TYR A 25 -8.51 7.82 7.65
C TYR A 25 -8.65 7.67 6.11
N THR A 26 -7.56 7.80 5.35
CA THR A 26 -7.59 7.44 3.92
C THR A 26 -7.78 5.95 3.75
N ASP A 27 -8.46 5.49 2.69
CA ASP A 27 -8.46 4.07 2.32
C ASP A 27 -7.38 3.82 1.27
N VAL A 28 -6.35 3.04 1.59
CA VAL A 28 -5.26 2.70 0.65
C VAL A 28 -5.52 1.47 -0.21
N THR A 29 -6.73 0.90 -0.19
CA THR A 29 -7.07 -0.30 -0.99
C THR A 29 -6.84 -0.08 -2.49
N PHE A 30 -7.09 1.13 -2.97
CA PHE A 30 -6.80 1.51 -4.35
C PHE A 30 -5.31 1.37 -4.69
N MET A 31 -4.41 1.70 -3.75
CA MET A 31 -2.97 1.58 -3.94
C MET A 31 -2.50 0.14 -3.94
N ILE A 32 -3.15 -0.72 -3.14
CA ILE A 32 -2.87 -2.16 -3.14
C ILE A 32 -3.03 -2.68 -4.56
N GLU A 33 -4.16 -2.41 -5.21
CA GLU A 33 -4.44 -2.88 -6.58
C GLU A 33 -3.38 -2.43 -7.59
N GLU A 34 -3.00 -1.14 -7.56
CA GLU A 34 -2.00 -0.61 -8.50
C GLU A 34 -0.60 -1.19 -8.24
N LEU A 35 -0.21 -1.37 -6.98
CA LEU A 35 1.08 -1.95 -6.62
C LEU A 35 1.16 -3.42 -7.01
N MET A 36 0.07 -4.18 -6.88
CA MET A 36 0.03 -5.57 -7.36
C MET A 36 0.31 -5.65 -8.85
N LYS A 37 -0.27 -4.74 -9.65
CA LYS A 37 -0.03 -4.69 -11.10
C LYS A 37 1.41 -4.27 -11.44
N ILE A 38 1.88 -3.17 -10.85
CA ILE A 38 3.19 -2.58 -11.18
C ILE A 38 4.34 -3.52 -10.79
N MET A 39 4.20 -4.19 -9.64
CA MET A 39 5.23 -5.08 -9.11
C MET A 39 4.98 -6.55 -9.48
N ASN A 40 3.92 -6.85 -10.24
CA ASN A 40 3.50 -8.20 -10.59
C ASN A 40 3.38 -9.13 -9.36
N LEU A 41 2.75 -8.63 -8.29
CA LEU A 41 2.48 -9.40 -7.07
C LEU A 41 1.22 -10.22 -7.29
N GLN A 42 1.26 -11.49 -6.90
CA GLN A 42 0.19 -12.45 -7.19
C GLN A 42 -0.62 -12.82 -5.94
N LYS A 43 -0.19 -12.39 -4.75
CA LYS A 43 -0.77 -12.80 -3.47
C LYS A 43 -1.01 -11.62 -2.54
N LEU A 44 -2.22 -11.53 -2.00
CA LEU A 44 -2.61 -10.63 -0.92
C LEU A 44 -2.94 -11.46 0.33
N ILE A 45 -2.33 -11.11 1.46
CA ILE A 45 -2.68 -11.66 2.76
C ILE A 45 -3.43 -10.57 3.52
N SER A 46 -4.72 -10.81 3.72
CA SER A 46 -5.62 -9.85 4.36
C SER A 46 -5.88 -10.16 5.82
N PHE A 47 -5.66 -9.15 6.64
CA PHE A 47 -6.04 -9.01 8.04
C PHE A 47 -7.17 -7.98 8.20
N TYR A 48 -7.37 -7.11 7.21
CA TYR A 48 -8.33 -6.01 7.28
C TYR A 48 -9.76 -6.43 6.85
N LYS A 49 -9.90 -7.14 5.73
CA LYS A 49 -11.20 -7.53 5.15
C LYS A 49 -11.25 -9.00 4.73
N ASN A 50 -12.46 -9.49 4.50
CA ASN A 50 -12.67 -10.84 3.96
C ASN A 50 -12.37 -10.90 2.45
N LYS A 51 -12.39 -12.11 1.89
CA LYS A 51 -12.09 -12.33 0.46
C LYS A 51 -13.04 -11.57 -0.47
N THR A 52 -14.34 -11.58 -0.17
CA THR A 52 -15.38 -10.91 -0.98
C THR A 52 -15.12 -9.42 -1.20
N TYR A 53 -14.57 -8.72 -0.20
CA TYR A 53 -14.20 -7.32 -0.36
C TYR A 53 -13.16 -7.11 -1.47
N TYR A 54 -12.26 -8.08 -1.66
CA TYR A 54 -11.17 -8.04 -2.63
C TYR A 54 -11.47 -8.76 -3.95
N ASP A 55 -12.72 -9.14 -4.24
CA ASP A 55 -13.08 -9.85 -5.48
C ASP A 55 -12.74 -9.06 -6.77
N HIS A 56 -12.54 -7.74 -6.65
CA HIS A 56 -12.12 -6.86 -7.74
C HIS A 56 -10.61 -6.92 -8.03
N ILE A 57 -9.81 -7.49 -7.12
CA ILE A 57 -8.36 -7.64 -7.27
C ILE A 57 -8.08 -9.01 -7.89
N SER A 58 -7.41 -9.02 -9.04
CA SER A 58 -6.97 -10.26 -9.70
C SER A 58 -5.72 -10.82 -9.02
N ALA A 59 -5.90 -11.45 -7.86
CA ALA A 59 -4.84 -12.06 -7.07
C ALA A 59 -5.32 -13.23 -6.21
N ASP A 60 -4.38 -14.04 -5.71
CA ASP A 60 -4.65 -15.03 -4.67
C ASP A 60 -4.81 -14.34 -3.32
N ILE A 61 -6.07 -14.18 -2.88
CA ILE A 61 -6.43 -13.55 -1.61
C ILE A 61 -6.54 -14.63 -0.52
N ASN A 62 -5.64 -14.55 0.47
CA ASN A 62 -5.70 -15.35 1.68
C ASN A 62 -6.10 -14.46 2.84
N THR A 63 -7.03 -14.92 3.68
CA THR A 63 -7.47 -14.17 4.85
C THR A 63 -7.27 -14.99 6.12
N ILE A 64 -6.99 -14.29 7.23
CA ILE A 64 -6.89 -14.94 8.54
C ILE A 64 -8.22 -15.50 9.05
N PHE A 65 -9.34 -15.09 8.45
CA PHE A 65 -10.68 -15.54 8.83
C PHE A 65 -10.99 -16.96 8.31
N GLU A 66 -10.24 -17.42 7.30
CA GLU A 66 -10.59 -18.61 6.53
C GLU A 66 -9.53 -19.73 6.58
N SER A 67 -8.26 -19.43 6.92
CA SER A 67 -7.19 -20.44 6.94
C SER A 67 -5.95 -20.04 7.76
N GLN A 68 -5.04 -21.01 7.99
CA GLN A 68 -3.70 -20.73 8.49
C GLN A 68 -2.90 -19.96 7.43
N CYS A 69 -2.49 -18.73 7.75
CA CYS A 69 -1.75 -17.89 6.82
C CYS A 69 -0.27 -18.25 6.77
N ALA A 70 0.24 -18.54 5.57
CA ALA A 70 1.67 -18.64 5.28
C ALA A 70 2.15 -17.37 4.57
N PHE A 71 3.10 -16.66 5.20
CA PHE A 71 3.75 -15.49 4.62
C PHE A 71 4.80 -15.93 3.60
N THR A 72 4.74 -15.38 2.40
CA THR A 72 5.66 -15.70 1.31
C THR A 72 6.28 -14.42 0.78
N ASN A 73 7.49 -14.52 0.23
CA ASN A 73 8.09 -13.41 -0.50
C ASN A 73 7.20 -13.04 -1.71
N ASN A 74 7.28 -11.77 -2.15
CA ASN A 74 6.51 -11.23 -3.27
C ASN A 74 4.98 -11.18 -3.03
N THR A 75 4.58 -10.77 -1.82
CA THR A 75 3.17 -10.62 -1.41
C THR A 75 2.87 -9.20 -0.91
N ILE A 76 1.59 -8.85 -0.82
CA ILE A 76 1.11 -7.72 -0.02
C ILE A 76 0.50 -8.25 1.28
N VAL A 77 0.83 -7.65 2.42
CA VAL A 77 0.13 -7.86 3.70
C VAL A 77 -0.62 -6.59 4.07
N ASP A 78 -1.96 -6.64 4.14
CA ASP A 78 -2.82 -5.45 4.15
C ASP A 78 -3.10 -4.79 5.52
N ASP A 79 -2.51 -5.33 6.58
CA ASP A 79 -2.32 -4.74 7.91
C ASP A 79 -1.13 -5.45 8.59
N PHE A 80 0.05 -4.92 8.32
CA PHE A 80 1.31 -5.52 8.76
C PHE A 80 1.53 -5.41 10.26
N TYR A 81 1.04 -4.36 10.92
CA TYR A 81 1.17 -4.23 12.37
C TYR A 81 0.49 -5.40 13.09
N THR A 82 -0.73 -5.73 12.67
CA THR A 82 -1.46 -6.90 13.20
C THR A 82 -0.74 -8.20 12.87
N ALA A 83 -0.30 -8.37 11.61
CA ALA A 83 0.43 -9.57 11.18
C ALA A 83 1.72 -9.81 11.99
N TYR A 84 2.52 -8.76 12.19
CA TYR A 84 3.75 -8.82 12.98
C TYR A 84 3.45 -9.14 14.44
N THR A 85 2.48 -8.45 15.05
CA THR A 85 2.19 -8.56 16.49
C THR A 85 1.64 -9.93 16.86
N LEU A 86 0.76 -10.50 16.02
CA LEU A 86 0.09 -11.76 16.33
C LEU A 86 0.87 -12.99 15.85
N PHE A 87 1.62 -12.88 14.76
CA PHE A 87 2.24 -14.03 14.08
C PHE A 87 3.75 -13.91 13.90
N GLY A 88 4.36 -12.79 14.31
CA GLY A 88 5.80 -12.56 14.09
C GLY A 88 6.17 -12.48 12.61
N ALA A 89 5.25 -12.01 11.75
CA ALA A 89 5.44 -11.96 10.31
C ALA A 89 6.68 -11.14 9.92
N ILE A 90 7.54 -11.70 9.06
CA ILE A 90 8.70 -11.02 8.49
C ILE A 90 8.58 -11.09 6.97
N ILE A 91 8.71 -9.95 6.29
CA ILE A 91 8.67 -9.86 4.83
C ILE A 91 10.02 -9.36 4.33
N GLU A 92 10.72 -10.20 3.56
CA GLU A 92 12.01 -9.86 2.97
C GLU A 92 11.85 -9.06 1.67
N HIS A 93 10.78 -9.32 0.91
CA HIS A 93 10.44 -8.61 -0.33
C HIS A 93 8.93 -8.58 -0.52
N GLY A 94 8.37 -7.39 -0.79
CA GLY A 94 6.92 -7.18 -0.94
C GLY A 94 6.45 -5.85 -0.38
N VAL A 95 5.13 -5.74 -0.19
CA VAL A 95 4.48 -4.54 0.35
C VAL A 95 3.86 -4.86 1.71
N CYS A 96 4.25 -4.09 2.72
CA CYS A 96 3.62 -4.09 4.04
C CYS A 96 2.71 -2.87 4.12
N VAL A 97 1.40 -3.09 4.24
CA VAL A 97 0.44 -2.00 4.43
C VAL A 97 0.29 -1.75 5.92
N TYR A 98 0.47 -0.50 6.33
CA TYR A 98 0.19 -0.05 7.68
C TYR A 98 -1.11 0.74 7.64
N ARG A 99 -2.15 0.16 8.23
CA ARG A 99 -3.49 0.74 8.33
C ARG A 99 -3.63 1.56 9.61
N SER A 100 -4.63 2.45 9.65
CA SER A 100 -5.06 3.12 10.89
C SER A 100 -3.91 3.79 11.67
N ASP A 101 -3.02 4.50 10.96
CA ASP A 101 -1.89 5.22 11.54
C ASP A 101 -0.95 4.33 12.39
N SER A 102 -0.91 3.02 12.13
CA SER A 102 -0.07 2.06 12.88
C SER A 102 1.42 2.12 12.54
N PHE A 103 1.81 2.94 11.55
CA PHE A 103 3.19 3.13 11.17
C PHE A 103 3.88 4.15 12.09
N ASP A 104 4.98 3.73 12.71
CA ASP A 104 5.84 4.56 13.53
C ASP A 104 7.30 4.57 13.01
N TYR A 105 8.11 5.49 13.54
CA TYR A 105 9.50 5.69 13.12
C TYR A 105 10.39 4.44 13.30
N LYS A 106 10.06 3.52 14.23
CA LYS A 106 10.90 2.33 14.47
C LYS A 106 10.86 1.38 13.27
N TRP A 107 9.77 1.42 12.51
CA TRP A 107 9.57 0.61 11.31
C TRP A 107 10.33 1.15 10.10
N THR A 108 10.59 2.46 10.03
CA THR A 108 11.20 3.12 8.86
C THR A 108 12.50 2.47 8.40
N ARG A 109 13.33 1.99 9.32
CA ARG A 109 14.62 1.34 8.99
C ARG A 109 14.48 -0.05 8.37
N GLY A 110 13.32 -0.67 8.51
CA GLY A 110 13.01 -2.00 7.95
C GLY A 110 12.60 -1.98 6.48
N PHE A 111 12.40 -0.80 5.89
CA PHE A 111 11.88 -0.64 4.53
C PHE A 111 12.85 0.17 3.67
N ASP A 112 12.86 -0.17 2.38
CA ASP A 112 13.69 0.48 1.37
C ASP A 112 12.91 1.63 0.70
N LEU A 113 11.58 1.61 0.79
CA LEU A 113 10.70 2.69 0.33
C LEU A 113 9.49 2.84 1.23
N LEU A 114 9.04 4.08 1.37
CA LEU A 114 7.76 4.44 1.95
C LEU A 114 6.86 5.04 0.87
N ILE A 115 5.62 4.56 0.81
CA ILE A 115 4.54 5.17 0.04
C ILE A 115 3.55 5.70 1.06
N VAL A 116 3.56 7.01 1.29
CA VAL A 116 2.69 7.67 2.26
C VAL A 116 1.46 8.20 1.53
N VAL A 117 0.29 7.72 1.92
CA VAL A 117 -1.00 8.19 1.42
C VAL A 117 -1.64 9.01 2.54
N SER A 118 -2.04 10.24 2.25
CA SER A 118 -2.55 11.17 3.27
C SER A 118 -3.72 11.98 2.71
N PRO A 119 -4.68 12.41 3.55
CA PRO A 119 -5.72 13.32 3.13
C PRO A 119 -5.10 14.69 2.80
N LEU A 120 -5.87 15.58 2.16
CA LEU A 120 -5.41 16.96 1.96
C LEU A 120 -5.35 17.69 3.30
N GLU A 121 -4.29 18.47 3.52
CA GLU A 121 -4.16 19.34 4.70
C GLU A 121 -5.32 20.36 4.81
N SER A 122 -5.85 20.80 3.66
CA SER A 122 -6.99 21.72 3.59
C SER A 122 -8.34 21.08 3.95
N GLY A 123 -8.38 19.77 4.22
CA GLY A 123 -9.61 19.02 4.46
C GLY A 123 -10.23 18.47 3.17
N PHE A 124 -11.51 18.72 2.94
CA PHE A 124 -12.25 18.11 1.83
C PHE A 124 -12.13 18.90 0.53
N SER A 125 -11.99 18.20 -0.60
CA SER A 125 -11.99 18.79 -1.94
C SER A 125 -12.85 17.96 -2.90
N THR A 126 -13.51 18.63 -3.84
CA THR A 126 -14.26 17.96 -4.92
C THR A 126 -13.34 17.45 -6.03
N VAL A 127 -12.10 17.94 -6.08
CA VAL A 127 -11.15 17.67 -7.17
C VAL A 127 -10.11 16.62 -6.78
N TYR A 128 -9.75 16.55 -5.50
CA TYR A 128 -8.72 15.65 -4.98
C TYR A 128 -9.16 15.05 -3.65
N ASP A 129 -8.74 13.82 -3.38
CA ASP A 129 -8.99 13.14 -2.12
C ASP A 129 -7.80 13.23 -1.17
N GLY A 130 -6.59 13.39 -1.70
CA GLY A 130 -5.39 13.45 -0.88
C GLY A 130 -4.09 13.59 -1.67
N THR A 131 -3.00 13.24 -1.02
CA THR A 131 -1.64 13.21 -1.58
C THR A 131 -1.00 11.84 -1.43
N ILE A 132 -0.19 11.46 -2.41
CA ILE A 132 0.69 10.30 -2.36
C ILE A 132 2.13 10.81 -2.42
N LYS A 133 2.97 10.35 -1.50
CA LYS A 133 4.40 10.62 -1.47
C LYS A 133 5.18 9.31 -1.51
N ILE A 134 6.12 9.19 -2.44
CA ILE A 134 7.04 8.05 -2.55
C ILE A 134 8.42 8.54 -2.15
N MET A 135 8.98 7.93 -1.11
CA MET A 135 10.23 8.39 -0.52
C MET A 135 11.11 7.25 -0.03
N ASP A 136 12.42 7.45 -0.11
CA ASP A 136 13.45 6.67 0.59
C ASP A 136 14.07 7.59 1.64
N ARG A 137 13.80 7.29 2.92
CA ARG A 137 14.24 8.10 4.06
C ARG A 137 13.84 9.55 3.87
N ASP A 138 14.80 10.45 3.66
CA ASP A 138 14.58 11.89 3.50
C ASP A 138 14.45 12.32 2.03
N ILE A 139 14.59 11.40 1.09
CA ILE A 139 14.56 11.69 -0.36
C ILE A 139 13.15 11.39 -0.89
N VAL A 140 12.46 12.43 -1.34
CA VAL A 140 11.17 12.31 -2.03
C VAL A 140 11.43 12.11 -3.52
N TYR A 141 11.08 10.94 -4.05
CA TYR A 141 11.14 10.66 -5.48
C TYR A 141 9.94 11.25 -6.22
N TYR A 142 8.77 11.11 -5.61
CA TYR A 142 7.52 11.51 -6.21
C TYR A 142 6.55 12.05 -5.16
N GLU A 143 5.81 13.07 -5.54
CA GLU A 143 4.71 13.63 -4.78
C GLU A 143 3.61 14.05 -5.75
N PHE A 144 2.39 13.59 -5.49
CA PHE A 144 1.24 13.84 -6.35
C PHE A 144 -0.01 14.05 -5.51
N LYS A 145 -0.98 14.78 -6.05
CA LYS A 145 -2.37 14.74 -5.57
C LYS A 145 -3.11 13.62 -6.26
N TYR A 146 -3.98 12.93 -5.53
CA TYR A 146 -4.80 11.85 -6.08
C TYR A 146 -6.29 12.14 -5.96
N LYS A 147 -7.06 11.55 -6.87
CA LYS A 147 -8.50 11.43 -6.84
C LYS A 147 -8.86 9.97 -7.11
N VAL A 148 -9.66 9.38 -6.25
CA VAL A 148 -10.25 8.06 -6.43
C VAL A 148 -11.56 8.27 -7.20
N ASN A 149 -11.56 7.92 -8.48
CA ASN A 149 -12.77 7.63 -9.25
C ASN A 149 -12.68 6.18 -9.75
N GLU A 150 -13.46 5.75 -10.74
CA GLU A 150 -13.39 4.40 -11.34
C GLU A 150 -11.94 3.91 -11.65
N SER A 151 -10.96 4.83 -11.71
CA SER A 151 -9.54 4.53 -11.54
C SER A 151 -8.83 5.60 -10.68
N ILE A 152 -7.59 5.33 -10.27
CA ILE A 152 -6.79 6.32 -9.53
C ILE A 152 -6.24 7.33 -10.51
N GLY A 153 -6.75 8.55 -10.41
CA GLY A 153 -6.26 9.67 -11.18
C GLY A 153 -5.31 10.52 -10.34
N LEU A 154 -4.11 10.76 -10.87
CA LEU A 154 -3.10 11.58 -10.21
C LEU A 154 -2.77 12.82 -11.03
N LEU A 155 -2.37 13.86 -10.31
CA LEU A 155 -1.86 15.12 -10.86
C LEU A 155 -0.60 15.53 -10.11
N LYS A 156 0.42 15.92 -10.88
CA LYS A 156 1.70 16.43 -10.39
C LYS A 156 1.58 17.92 -10.05
#